data_AF-A0A1T5EYQ6-F1
#
_entry.id   AF-A0A1T5EYQ6-F1
#
_cell.length_a   1.000
_cell.length_b   1.000
_cell.length_c   1.000
_cell.angle_alpha   90.00
_cell.angle_beta   90.00
_cell.angle_gamma   90.00
#
_symmetry.space_group_name_H-M   'P 1'
#
loop_
_entity.id
_entity.type
_entity.pdbx_description
1 polymer ?
#
loop_
_entity_poly.entity_id
_entity_poly.type
_entity_poly.pdbx_seq_one_letter_code
_entity_poly.pdbx_strand_id
1 'polypeptide(L)'
;MRKCFTKAGFVKEGYLRNAWGNADGTVTDSILYGAIKDDWALAEQLLLRWMMYLFKIKYRLKRMMRMYTENEVLRALKKSWSIHSSSKWSKDNPARGHCGVTTLVVNDILGGKIYKTWLDEGWHFYNILNGERKDFTQEQFTYNPEYHDVRSNREEAFQDTNDIQYSYLKSQVYVYLRKS
;
A
#
# COMPACT_ATOMS: atom_id res chain seq x y z
N MET A 1 18.80 26.32 -11.49
CA MET A 1 18.05 27.38 -10.78
C MET A 1 16.90 28.01 -11.59
N ARG A 2 17.06 28.43 -12.86
CA ARG A 2 15.97 29.05 -13.66
C ARG A 2 14.60 28.35 -13.60
N LYS A 3 14.55 27.04 -13.90
CA LYS A 3 13.31 26.24 -13.84
C LYS A 3 12.67 26.18 -12.44
N CYS A 4 13.47 26.34 -11.39
CA CYS A 4 12.99 26.34 -10.00
C CYS A 4 12.25 27.64 -9.68
N PHE A 5 12.84 28.80 -10.00
CA PHE A 5 12.20 30.11 -9.81
C PHE A 5 10.89 30.23 -10.60
N THR A 6 10.86 29.79 -11.86
CA THR A 6 9.63 29.79 -12.66
C THR A 6 8.55 28.88 -12.08
N LYS A 7 8.91 27.67 -11.61
CA LYS A 7 7.94 26.76 -10.97
C LYS A 7 7.47 27.24 -9.59
N ALA A 8 8.30 28.03 -8.90
CA ALA A 8 7.97 28.65 -7.63
C ALA A 8 7.17 29.95 -7.78
N GLY A 9 6.82 30.35 -9.01
CA GLY A 9 5.97 31.51 -9.28
C GLY A 9 6.71 32.85 -9.40
N PHE A 10 8.05 32.86 -9.36
CA PHE A 10 8.81 34.10 -9.55
C PHE A 10 8.85 34.51 -11.04
N VAL A 11 8.70 35.80 -11.28
CA VAL A 11 8.72 36.41 -12.63
C VAL A 11 10.13 36.84 -12.99
N LYS A 12 10.56 36.59 -14.23
CA LYS A 12 11.88 37.04 -14.71
C LYS A 12 11.80 38.54 -15.04
N GLU A 13 12.51 39.35 -14.29
CA GLU A 13 12.50 40.81 -14.42
C GLU A 13 13.67 41.35 -15.26
N GLY A 14 14.78 40.60 -15.36
CA GLY A 14 15.97 41.15 -15.99
C GLY A 14 17.04 40.14 -16.40
N TYR A 15 17.94 40.62 -17.26
CA TYR A 15 19.13 39.90 -17.72
C TYR A 15 20.30 40.88 -17.82
N LEU A 16 21.25 40.78 -16.90
CA LEU A 16 22.43 41.64 -16.83
C LEU A 16 23.61 40.88 -17.43
N ARG A 17 24.17 41.41 -18.52
CA ARG A 17 25.32 40.81 -19.20
C ARG A 17 26.62 41.20 -18.50
N ASN A 18 27.54 40.25 -18.36
CA ASN A 18 28.86 40.45 -17.75
C ASN A 18 28.79 41.10 -16.36
N ALA A 19 27.84 40.66 -15.54
CA ALA A 19 27.46 41.35 -14.30
C ALA A 19 28.36 41.02 -13.11
N TRP A 20 29.04 39.87 -13.13
CA TRP A 20 29.87 39.41 -12.00
C TRP A 20 31.17 38.76 -12.48
N GLY A 21 32.29 39.26 -11.95
CA GLY A 21 33.61 38.65 -12.12
C GLY A 21 33.85 37.56 -11.08
N ASN A 22 34.32 36.40 -11.55
CA ASN A 22 34.63 35.24 -10.74
C ASN A 22 36.12 35.22 -10.37
N ALA A 23 36.47 34.45 -9.33
CA ALA A 23 37.85 34.32 -8.86
C ALA A 23 38.81 33.70 -9.89
N ASP A 24 38.29 32.99 -10.89
CA ASP A 24 39.04 32.41 -12.02
C ASP A 24 39.26 33.39 -13.19
N GLY A 25 38.84 34.66 -13.04
CA GLY A 25 38.95 35.70 -14.07
C GLY A 25 37.85 35.68 -15.13
N THR A 26 36.92 34.73 -15.07
CA THR A 26 35.76 34.71 -15.97
C THR A 26 34.69 35.71 -15.51
N VAL A 27 33.82 36.14 -16.43
CA VAL A 27 32.69 37.02 -16.13
C VAL A 27 31.39 36.31 -16.51
N THR A 28 30.38 36.42 -15.66
CA THR A 28 29.08 35.74 -15.84
C THR A 28 27.91 36.70 -15.90
N ASP A 29 26.90 36.29 -16.64
CA ASP A 29 25.61 36.98 -16.73
C ASP A 29 24.76 36.68 -15.49
N SER A 30 23.94 37.65 -15.10
CA SER A 30 22.98 37.53 -13.99
C SER A 30 21.54 37.63 -14.49
N ILE A 31 20.67 36.79 -13.94
CA ILE A 31 19.22 36.80 -14.25
C ILE A 31 18.47 37.19 -13.00
N LEU A 32 17.64 38.23 -13.10
CA LEU A 32 16.84 38.73 -11.99
C LEU A 32 15.45 38.12 -12.03
N TYR A 33 14.99 37.71 -10.86
CA TYR A 33 13.64 37.21 -10.62
C TYR A 33 13.00 38.00 -9.48
N GLY A 34 11.75 38.40 -9.65
CA GLY A 34 10.95 39.14 -8.69
C GLY A 34 9.71 38.36 -8.25
N ALA A 35 9.18 38.74 -7.09
CA ALA A 35 7.85 38.39 -6.61
C ALA A 35 7.30 39.57 -5.83
N ILE A 36 6.05 39.93 -6.08
CA ILE A 36 5.35 41.01 -5.38
C ILE A 36 4.46 40.46 -4.27
N LYS A 37 3.91 41.35 -3.45
CA LYS A 37 3.03 41.00 -2.33
C LYS A 37 1.83 40.14 -2.77
N ASP A 38 1.28 40.41 -3.95
CA ASP A 38 0.15 39.65 -4.48
C ASP A 38 0.54 38.23 -4.89
N ASP A 39 1.77 38.03 -5.40
CA ASP A 39 2.32 36.70 -5.69
C ASP A 39 2.46 35.88 -4.40
N TRP A 40 2.86 36.53 -3.30
CA TRP A 40 2.94 35.91 -1.98
C TRP A 40 1.57 35.50 -1.43
N ALA A 41 0.56 36.36 -1.55
CA ALA A 41 -0.80 36.04 -1.09
C ALA A 41 -1.42 34.86 -1.87
N LEU A 42 -1.16 34.78 -3.17
CA LEU A 42 -1.58 33.65 -4.01
C LEU A 42 -0.84 32.36 -3.63
N ALA A 43 0.47 32.45 -3.36
CA ALA A 43 1.28 31.32 -2.92
C ALA A 43 0.78 30.74 -1.58
N GLU A 44 0.38 31.57 -0.62
CA GLU A 44 -0.22 31.12 0.65
C GLU A 44 -1.54 30.38 0.45
N GLN A 45 -2.42 30.88 -0.42
CA GLN A 45 -3.68 30.20 -0.75
C GLN A 45 -3.44 28.85 -1.44
N LEU A 46 -2.46 28.77 -2.34
CA LEU A 46 -2.07 27.51 -2.97
C LEU A 46 -1.45 26.56 -1.95
N LEU A 47 -0.57 27.02 -1.05
CA LEU A 47 0.00 26.22 0.03
C LEU A 47 -1.08 25.68 0.95
N LEU A 48 -2.06 26.49 1.35
CA LEU A 48 -3.22 26.04 2.13
C LEU A 48 -4.03 24.99 1.38
N ARG A 49 -4.26 25.18 0.07
CA ARG A 49 -4.98 24.19 -0.77
C ARG A 49 -4.20 22.88 -0.90
N TRP A 50 -2.88 22.95 -1.05
CA TRP A 50 -1.98 21.78 -1.07
C TRP A 50 -1.92 21.11 0.30
N MET A 51 -1.87 21.87 1.39
CA MET A 51 -1.93 21.35 2.76
C MET A 51 -3.28 20.71 3.06
N MET A 52 -4.39 21.27 2.58
CA MET A 52 -5.73 20.67 2.68
C MET A 52 -5.84 19.40 1.83
N TYR A 53 -5.21 19.37 0.65
CA TYR A 53 -5.16 18.18 -0.20
C TYR A 53 -4.33 17.07 0.47
N LEU A 54 -3.15 17.41 1.00
CA LEU A 54 -2.30 16.51 1.80
C LEU A 54 -3.00 16.08 3.09
N PHE A 55 -3.80 16.96 3.72
CA PHE A 55 -4.59 16.63 4.89
C PHE A 55 -5.73 15.67 4.52
N LYS A 56 -6.45 15.88 3.42
CA LYS A 56 -7.44 14.92 2.91
C LYS A 56 -6.80 13.57 2.57
N ILE A 57 -5.61 13.57 1.96
CA ILE A 57 -4.84 12.34 1.71
C ILE A 57 -4.46 11.68 3.04
N LYS A 58 -3.88 12.42 3.99
CA LYS A 58 -3.51 11.92 5.32
C LYS A 58 -4.72 11.46 6.15
N TYR A 59 -5.88 12.09 6.01
CA TYR A 59 -7.10 11.74 6.73
C TYR A 59 -7.76 10.50 6.11
N ARG A 60 -7.74 10.40 4.79
CA ARG A 60 -8.14 9.20 4.05
C ARG A 60 -7.17 8.02 4.32
N LEU A 61 -5.88 8.30 4.46
CA LEU A 61 -4.86 7.34 4.89
C LEU A 61 -5.02 6.95 6.37
N LYS A 62 -5.29 7.89 7.29
CA LYS A 62 -5.59 7.61 8.71
C LYS A 62 -6.86 6.77 8.88
N ARG A 63 -7.89 7.07 8.09
CA ARG A 63 -9.14 6.28 8.04
C ARG A 63 -8.95 4.91 7.37
N MET A 64 -7.93 4.76 6.51
CA MET A 64 -7.45 3.46 6.00
C MET A 64 -6.54 2.74 7.01
N MET A 65 -5.79 3.46 7.84
CA MET A 65 -4.92 2.99 8.94
C MET A 65 -5.70 2.77 10.25
N ARG A 66 -6.98 2.39 10.18
CA ARG A 66 -7.57 1.71 11.33
C ARG A 66 -6.77 0.40 11.47
N MET A 67 -6.04 0.25 12.57
CA MET A 67 -5.34 -1.00 12.84
C MET A 67 -6.42 -2.04 13.16
N TYR A 68 -6.70 -2.91 12.18
CA TYR A 68 -7.60 -4.03 12.39
C TYR A 68 -6.89 -5.08 13.24
N THR A 69 -7.62 -5.68 14.15
CA THR A 69 -7.17 -6.84 14.93
C THR A 69 -7.22 -8.10 14.07
N GLU A 70 -6.42 -9.11 14.42
CA GLU A 70 -6.46 -10.44 13.79
C GLU A 70 -7.89 -11.02 13.81
N ASN A 71 -8.63 -10.82 14.91
CA ASN A 71 -9.99 -11.30 15.07
C ASN A 71 -11.01 -10.57 14.18
N GLU A 72 -10.82 -9.28 13.89
CA GLU A 72 -11.67 -8.57 12.92
C GLU A 72 -11.41 -9.07 11.50
N VAL A 73 -10.14 -9.28 11.14
CA VAL A 73 -9.74 -9.81 9.84
C VAL A 73 -10.25 -11.24 9.65
N LEU A 74 -10.10 -12.13 10.64
CA LEU A 74 -10.63 -13.49 10.60
C LEU A 74 -12.16 -13.50 10.39
N ARG A 75 -12.90 -12.69 11.15
CA ARG A 75 -14.37 -12.59 10.99
C ARG A 75 -14.76 -12.07 9.62
N ALA A 76 -14.02 -11.11 9.07
CA ALA A 76 -14.27 -10.59 7.73
C ALA A 76 -13.95 -11.64 6.65
N LEU A 77 -12.84 -12.38 6.77
CA LEU A 77 -12.45 -13.46 5.86
C LEU A 77 -13.52 -14.55 5.80
N LYS A 78 -13.95 -15.08 6.95
CA LYS A 78 -14.98 -16.14 7.02
C LYS A 78 -16.30 -15.73 6.36
N LYS A 79 -16.67 -14.45 6.44
CA LYS A 79 -17.86 -13.90 5.76
C LYS A 79 -17.67 -13.66 4.27
N SER A 80 -16.41 -13.55 3.82
CA SER A 80 -16.05 -13.19 2.45
C SER A 80 -15.72 -14.40 1.57
N TRP A 81 -15.31 -15.52 2.17
CA TRP A 81 -15.02 -16.74 1.42
C TRP A 81 -16.24 -17.28 0.70
N SER A 82 -16.08 -17.53 -0.59
CA SER A 82 -17.10 -18.06 -1.47
C SER A 82 -16.46 -18.74 -2.68
N ILE A 83 -17.30 -19.28 -3.56
CA ILE A 83 -16.87 -19.85 -4.85
C ILE A 83 -16.13 -18.83 -5.74
N HIS A 84 -16.33 -17.53 -5.51
CA HIS A 84 -15.67 -16.46 -6.28
C HIS A 84 -14.24 -16.18 -5.80
N SER A 85 -13.90 -16.53 -4.55
CA SER A 85 -12.56 -16.37 -4.00
C SER A 85 -11.74 -17.67 -4.03
N SER A 86 -12.37 -18.83 -4.23
CA SER A 86 -11.72 -20.11 -4.49
C SER A 86 -12.68 -21.03 -5.24
N SER A 87 -12.19 -21.69 -6.29
CA SER A 87 -12.95 -22.72 -7.01
C SER A 87 -13.17 -24.01 -6.20
N LYS A 88 -12.39 -24.22 -5.13
CA LYS A 88 -12.48 -25.40 -4.24
C LYS A 88 -13.43 -25.17 -3.05
N TRP A 89 -14.03 -23.98 -2.95
CA TRP A 89 -14.90 -23.62 -1.84
C TRP A 89 -16.16 -24.50 -1.78
N SER A 90 -16.55 -24.90 -0.57
CA SER A 90 -17.85 -25.53 -0.31
C SER A 90 -18.42 -25.05 1.02
N LYS A 91 -19.71 -25.29 1.28
CA LYS A 91 -20.35 -24.96 2.56
C LYS A 91 -19.75 -25.76 3.73
N ASP A 92 -19.35 -27.00 3.46
CA ASP A 92 -18.80 -27.91 4.48
C ASP A 92 -17.32 -27.61 4.78
N ASN A 93 -16.59 -27.03 3.82
CA ASN A 93 -15.21 -26.57 4.01
C ASN A 93 -14.98 -25.20 3.34
N PRO A 94 -15.38 -24.09 3.99
CA PRO A 94 -15.25 -22.74 3.43
C PRO A 94 -13.80 -22.27 3.25
N ALA A 95 -12.85 -22.79 4.03
CA ALA A 95 -11.45 -22.38 3.93
C ALA A 95 -10.69 -23.04 2.77
N ARG A 96 -11.26 -24.09 2.15
CA ARG A 96 -10.56 -24.89 1.14
C ARG A 96 -10.13 -24.07 -0.08
N GLY A 97 -8.84 -24.16 -0.40
CA GLY A 97 -8.24 -23.48 -1.55
C GLY A 97 -8.13 -21.97 -1.36
N HIS A 98 -8.18 -21.47 -0.13
CA HIS A 98 -8.01 -20.04 0.17
C HIS A 98 -6.62 -19.67 0.69
N CYS A 99 -5.67 -20.60 0.78
CA CYS A 99 -4.39 -20.35 1.46
C CYS A 99 -3.57 -19.22 0.83
N GLY A 100 -3.29 -19.26 -0.48
CA GLY A 100 -2.56 -18.19 -1.18
C GLY A 100 -3.31 -16.86 -1.15
N VAL A 101 -4.58 -16.86 -1.57
CA VAL A 101 -5.38 -15.63 -1.67
C VAL A 101 -5.61 -14.95 -0.31
N THR A 102 -5.82 -15.74 0.75
CA THR A 102 -6.01 -15.21 2.12
C THR A 102 -4.69 -14.65 2.66
N THR A 103 -3.58 -15.35 2.44
CA THR A 103 -2.24 -14.89 2.84
C THR A 103 -1.91 -13.52 2.24
N LEU A 104 -2.28 -13.28 0.99
CA LEU A 104 -2.09 -12.00 0.31
C LEU A 104 -2.96 -10.88 0.91
N VAL A 105 -4.24 -11.16 1.16
CA VAL A 105 -5.17 -10.17 1.74
C VAL A 105 -4.80 -9.84 3.18
N VAL A 106 -4.40 -10.83 3.98
CA VAL A 106 -3.90 -10.62 5.34
C VAL A 106 -2.62 -9.80 5.30
N ASN A 107 -1.70 -10.10 4.39
CA ASN A 107 -0.47 -9.33 4.22
C ASN A 107 -0.72 -7.87 3.83
N ASP A 108 -1.76 -7.58 3.05
CA ASP A 108 -2.16 -6.20 2.74
C ASP A 108 -2.68 -5.43 3.96
N ILE A 109 -3.36 -6.11 4.88
CA ILE A 109 -4.09 -5.48 5.99
C ILE A 109 -3.23 -5.38 7.25
N LEU A 110 -2.55 -6.48 7.59
CA LEU A 110 -1.77 -6.63 8.83
C LEU A 110 -0.26 -6.64 8.58
N GLY A 111 0.18 -6.71 7.32
CA GLY A 111 1.61 -6.79 6.98
C GLY A 111 2.19 -8.17 7.29
N GLY A 112 3.36 -8.16 7.94
CA GLY A 112 4.09 -9.38 8.29
C GLY A 112 4.83 -10.04 7.12
N LYS A 113 5.37 -11.23 7.39
CA LYS A 113 6.13 -12.03 6.43
C LYS A 113 5.28 -13.19 5.91
N ILE A 114 5.54 -13.64 4.69
CA ILE A 114 4.86 -14.79 4.09
C ILE A 114 5.77 -16.01 4.20
N TYR A 115 5.18 -17.13 4.61
CA TYR A 115 5.83 -18.41 4.77
C TYR A 115 4.96 -19.50 4.14
N LYS A 116 5.57 -20.64 3.86
CA LYS A 116 4.90 -21.80 3.28
C LYS A 116 5.39 -23.11 3.89
N THR A 117 4.57 -24.15 3.81
CA THR A 117 4.95 -25.53 4.13
C THR A 117 4.45 -26.46 3.03
N TRP A 118 5.14 -27.58 2.82
CA TRP A 118 4.71 -28.60 1.88
C TRP A 118 3.76 -29.55 2.60
N LEU A 119 2.57 -29.77 2.03
CA LEU A 119 1.59 -30.75 2.50
C LEU A 119 1.26 -31.72 1.35
N ASP A 120 0.50 -32.78 1.66
CA ASP A 120 0.09 -33.79 0.67
C ASP A 120 -0.65 -33.19 -0.54
N GLU A 121 -1.39 -32.09 -0.32
CA GLU A 121 -2.14 -31.39 -1.38
C GLU A 121 -1.32 -30.26 -2.08
N GLY A 122 -0.05 -30.07 -1.71
CA GLY A 122 0.87 -29.08 -2.29
C GLY A 122 1.36 -28.01 -1.32
N TRP A 123 1.85 -26.88 -1.87
CA TRP A 123 2.30 -25.74 -1.08
C TRP A 123 1.14 -25.07 -0.34
N HIS A 124 1.29 -24.90 0.97
CA HIS A 124 0.34 -24.19 1.81
C HIS A 124 0.97 -22.90 2.36
N PHE A 125 0.30 -21.77 2.16
CA PHE A 125 0.82 -20.43 2.50
C PHE A 125 0.12 -19.84 3.73
N TYR A 126 0.88 -19.08 4.52
CA TYR A 126 0.40 -18.39 5.72
C TYR A 126 1.31 -17.19 6.08
N ASN A 127 0.91 -16.40 7.07
CA ASN A 127 1.65 -15.23 7.53
C ASN A 127 2.36 -15.47 8.86
N ILE A 128 3.50 -14.81 9.05
CA ILE A 128 4.11 -14.59 10.37
C ILE A 128 3.90 -13.11 10.73
N LEU A 129 3.07 -12.88 11.75
CA LEU A 129 2.74 -11.55 12.27
C LEU A 129 3.41 -11.39 13.64
N ASN A 130 4.23 -10.35 13.82
CA ASN A 130 4.96 -10.09 15.08
C ASN A 130 5.76 -11.30 15.61
N GLY A 131 6.25 -12.17 14.72
CA GLY A 131 7.01 -13.37 15.09
C GLY A 131 6.15 -14.61 15.37
N GLU A 132 4.82 -14.48 15.39
CA GLU A 132 3.89 -15.59 15.57
C GLU A 132 3.30 -16.06 14.24
N ARG A 133 3.13 -17.38 14.10
CA ARG A 133 2.44 -17.97 12.95
C ARG A 133 0.94 -17.72 13.02
N LYS A 134 0.39 -17.21 11.92
CA LYS A 134 -1.05 -16.97 11.74
C LYS A 134 -1.50 -17.61 10.44
N ASP A 135 -2.03 -18.82 10.56
CA ASP A 135 -2.70 -19.51 9.47
C ASP A 135 -4.22 -19.36 9.63
N PHE A 136 -4.78 -18.37 8.92
CA PHE A 136 -6.22 -18.11 8.91
C PHE A 136 -7.00 -19.19 8.16
N THR A 137 -6.33 -20.09 7.45
CA THR A 137 -6.90 -21.15 6.62
C THR A 137 -6.64 -22.55 7.14
N GLN A 138 -6.09 -22.69 8.36
CA GLN A 138 -5.80 -23.99 8.98
C GLN A 138 -7.02 -24.90 9.02
N GLU A 139 -8.22 -24.33 9.18
CA GLU A 139 -9.49 -25.07 9.23
C GLU A 139 -9.87 -25.76 7.92
N GLN A 140 -9.10 -25.56 6.83
CA GLN A 140 -9.28 -26.34 5.61
C GLN A 140 -8.84 -27.80 5.76
N PHE A 141 -8.03 -28.09 6.78
CA PHE A 141 -7.50 -29.42 7.08
C PHE A 141 -8.22 -30.04 8.28
N THR A 142 -8.42 -31.35 8.24
CA THR A 142 -8.97 -32.14 9.34
C THR A 142 -7.91 -32.57 10.37
N TYR A 143 -6.64 -32.32 10.06
CA TYR A 143 -5.47 -32.61 10.89
C TYR A 143 -4.68 -31.32 11.16
N ASN A 144 -3.76 -31.37 12.12
CA ASN A 144 -2.87 -30.25 12.37
C ASN A 144 -1.66 -30.32 11.41
N PRO A 145 -1.47 -29.35 10.49
CA PRO A 145 -0.35 -29.39 9.54
C PRO A 145 1.00 -29.38 10.25
N GLU A 146 1.97 -30.10 9.70
CA GLU A 146 3.37 -29.92 10.07
C GLU A 146 3.93 -28.71 9.32
N TYR A 147 4.43 -27.74 10.07
CA TYR A 147 4.86 -26.48 9.50
C TYR A 147 6.39 -26.39 9.49
N HIS A 148 6.96 -26.42 8.28
CA HIS A 148 8.40 -26.28 8.08
C HIS A 148 8.88 -24.82 8.02
N ASP A 149 7.97 -23.84 8.02
CA ASP A 149 8.27 -22.40 7.91
C ASP A 149 9.32 -22.07 6.84
N VAL A 150 9.08 -22.53 5.61
CA VAL A 150 9.90 -22.13 4.47
C VAL A 150 9.55 -20.68 4.12
N ARG A 151 10.55 -19.80 4.07
CA ARG A 151 10.35 -18.39 3.72
C ARG A 151 9.79 -18.27 2.29
N SER A 152 8.82 -17.40 2.11
CA SER A 152 8.12 -17.17 0.85
C SER A 152 7.89 -15.67 0.61
N ASN A 153 7.23 -15.33 -0.49
CA ASN A 153 6.91 -13.97 -0.90
C ASN A 153 5.51 -13.89 -1.54
N ARG A 154 5.12 -12.67 -1.93
CA ARG A 154 3.80 -12.43 -2.51
C ARG A 154 3.68 -13.04 -3.90
N GLU A 155 4.75 -13.01 -4.68
CA GLU A 155 4.78 -13.53 -6.04
C GLU A 155 4.50 -15.03 -6.05
N GLU A 156 5.12 -15.80 -5.15
CA GLU A 156 4.87 -17.23 -4.98
C GLU A 156 3.46 -17.51 -4.46
N ALA A 157 2.99 -16.77 -3.46
CA ALA A 157 1.61 -16.94 -2.96
C ALA A 157 0.56 -16.58 -4.02
N PHE A 158 0.88 -15.66 -4.94
CA PHE A 158 0.00 -15.28 -6.04
C PHE A 158 -0.12 -16.36 -7.10
N GLN A 159 0.89 -17.22 -7.27
CA GLN A 159 0.81 -18.36 -8.20
C GLN A 159 -0.24 -19.41 -7.78
N ASP A 160 -0.64 -19.42 -6.51
CA ASP A 160 -1.72 -20.28 -5.98
C ASP A 160 -3.14 -19.70 -6.24
N THR A 161 -3.22 -18.47 -6.77
CA THR A 161 -4.48 -17.75 -7.01
C THR A 161 -4.42 -16.99 -8.35
N ASN A 162 -5.40 -16.13 -8.61
CA ASN A 162 -5.39 -15.18 -9.72
C ASN A 162 -5.95 -13.81 -9.29
N ASP A 163 -5.81 -12.82 -10.18
CA ASP A 163 -6.27 -11.44 -9.97
C ASP A 163 -7.75 -11.33 -9.63
N ILE A 164 -8.60 -12.19 -10.22
CA ILE A 164 -10.05 -12.15 -10.03
C ILE A 164 -10.38 -12.57 -8.60
N GLN A 165 -9.87 -13.72 -8.16
CA GLN A 165 -10.08 -14.26 -6.81
C GLN A 165 -9.52 -13.32 -5.74
N TYR A 166 -8.31 -12.82 -5.95
CA TYR A 166 -7.66 -11.89 -5.04
C TYR A 166 -8.41 -10.56 -4.93
N SER A 167 -8.75 -9.94 -6.07
CA SER A 167 -9.48 -8.66 -6.07
C SER A 167 -10.87 -8.81 -5.45
N TYR A 168 -11.55 -9.93 -5.72
CA TYR A 168 -12.84 -10.25 -5.11
C TYR A 168 -12.72 -10.36 -3.59
N LEU A 169 -11.86 -11.26 -3.08
CA LEU A 169 -11.73 -11.49 -1.65
C LEU A 169 -11.34 -10.20 -0.92
N LYS A 170 -10.35 -9.48 -1.46
CA LYS A 170 -9.91 -8.19 -0.92
C LYS A 170 -11.08 -7.21 -0.80
N SER A 171 -11.88 -7.06 -1.86
CA SER A 171 -13.02 -6.14 -1.86
C SER A 171 -14.05 -6.49 -0.77
N GLN A 172 -14.40 -7.77 -0.63
CA GLN A 172 -15.38 -8.23 0.35
C GLN A 172 -14.88 -8.04 1.78
N VAL A 173 -13.62 -8.40 2.04
CA VAL A 173 -13.01 -8.22 3.36
C VAL A 173 -13.06 -6.74 3.78
N TYR A 174 -12.69 -5.81 2.90
CA TYR A 174 -12.79 -4.38 3.21
C TYR A 174 -14.23 -3.89 3.41
N VAL A 175 -15.23 -4.48 2.75
CA VAL A 175 -16.64 -4.17 2.99
C VAL A 175 -17.03 -4.56 4.42
N TYR A 176 -16.65 -5.76 4.88
CA TYR A 176 -16.98 -6.21 6.24
C TYR A 176 -16.20 -5.47 7.32
N LEU A 177 -14.92 -5.15 7.08
CA LEU A 177 -14.09 -4.38 8.01
C LEU A 177 -14.57 -2.92 8.19
N ARG A 178 -15.24 -2.35 7.18
CA ARG A 178 -15.85 -1.00 7.30
C ARG A 178 -17.17 -1.00 8.06
N LYS A 179 -17.81 -2.16 8.22
CA LYS A 179 -19.09 -2.32 8.93
C LYS A 179 -18.92 -2.65 10.42
N SER A 180 -17.72 -3.08 10.83
CA SER A 180 -17.31 -3.29 12.24
C SER A 180 -16.75 -2.03 12.88
#